data_AF-A0A455U5F0-F1
#
_entry.id   AF-A0A455U5F0-F1
#
_cell.length_a   1.000
_cell.length_b   1.000
_cell.length_c   1.000
_cell.angle_alpha   90.00
_cell.angle_beta   90.00
_cell.angle_gamma   90.00
#
_symmetry.space_group_name_H-M   'P 1'
#
loop_
_entity.id
_entity.type
_entity.pdbx_description
1 polymer ?
#
loop_
_entity_poly.entity_id
_entity_poly.type
_entity_poly.pdbx_seq_one_letter_code
_entity_poly.pdbx_strand_id
1 'polypeptide(L)' 'MTLIAEGVETHAEALWLARAGIVCQQGFYFAKPRVNALSVDLTARLQALRHEFKMA' A
#
# COMPACT_ATOMS: atom_id res chain seq x y z
N MET A 1 -2.21 -19.17 1.58
CA MET A 1 -1.51 -18.52 0.47
C MET A 1 -1.65 -17.02 0.66
N THR A 2 -0.57 -16.24 0.62
CA THR A 2 -0.62 -14.78 0.77
C THR A 2 -0.73 -14.13 -0.62
N LEU A 3 -1.74 -13.28 -0.83
CA LEU A 3 -1.91 -12.53 -2.07
C LEU A 3 -1.21 -11.18 -1.97
N ILE A 4 -0.51 -10.79 -3.04
CA ILE A 4 0.12 -9.48 -3.17
C ILE A 4 -0.44 -8.81 -4.42
N ALA A 5 -1.05 -7.63 -4.28
CA ALA A 5 -1.41 -6.81 -5.43
C ALA A 5 -0.23 -5.94 -5.85
N GLU A 6 0.15 -6.04 -7.13
CA GLU A 6 1.21 -5.22 -7.73
C GLU A 6 0.61 -4.06 -8.54
N GLY A 7 1.42 -3.03 -8.81
CA GLY A 7 1.01 -1.92 -9.67
C GLY A 7 -0.02 -0.97 -9.05
N VAL A 8 -0.10 -0.86 -7.72
CA VAL A 8 -0.99 0.12 -7.06
C VAL A 8 -0.43 1.53 -7.25
N GLU A 9 -1.21 2.42 -7.86
CA GLU A 9 -0.79 3.78 -8.21
C GLU A 9 -1.59 4.86 -7.50
N THR A 10 -2.81 4.54 -7.05
CA THR A 10 -3.72 5.49 -6.42
C THR A 10 -4.16 5.09 -5.02
N HIS A 11 -4.61 6.09 -4.26
CA HIS A 11 -5.19 5.86 -2.93
C HIS A 11 -6.47 5.03 -2.99
N ALA A 12 -7.31 5.29 -4.00
CA ALA A 12 -8.57 4.58 -4.20
C ALA A 12 -8.35 3.09 -4.46
N GLU A 13 -7.38 2.73 -5.31
CA GLU A 13 -6.98 1.33 -5.53
C GLU A 13 -6.52 0.66 -4.23
N ALA A 14 -5.66 1.33 -3.47
CA ALA A 14 -5.13 0.77 -2.22
C ALA A 14 -6.24 0.43 -1.22
N LEU A 15 -7.21 1.34 -1.04
CA LEU A 15 -8.37 1.14 -0.18
C LEU A 15 -9.32 0.06 -0.72
N TRP A 16 -9.59 0.07 -2.03
CA TRP A 16 -10.47 -0.91 -2.65
C TRP A 16 -9.92 -2.34 -2.52
N LEU A 17 -8.63 -2.52 -2.80
CA LEU A 17 -7.92 -3.79 -2.64
C LEU A 17 -7.91 -4.26 -1.17
N ALA A 18 -7.66 -3.35 -0.23
CA ALA A 18 -7.69 -3.66 1.20
C ALA A 18 -9.08 -4.14 1.65
N ARG A 19 -10.16 -3.49 1.17
CA ARG A 19 -11.55 -3.89 1.41
C ARG A 19 -11.90 -5.24 0.79
N ALA A 20 -11.28 -5.59 -0.34
CA ALA A 20 -11.38 -6.92 -0.93
C ALA A 20 -10.54 -8.00 -0.21
N GLY A 21 -9.86 -7.65 0.89
CA GLY A 21 -9.03 -8.56 1.69
C GLY A 21 -7.58 -8.69 1.20
N ILE A 22 -7.16 -7.92 0.19
CA ILE A 22 -5.79 -7.93 -0.35
C ILE A 22 -5.00 -6.82 0.36
N VAL A 23 -4.45 -7.17 1.52
CA VAL A 23 -3.74 -6.22 2.41
C VAL A 23 -2.24 -6.10 2.14
N CYS A 24 -1.64 -7.06 1.43
CA CYS A 24 -0.26 -6.95 0.95
C CYS A 24 -0.26 -6.34 -0.45
N GLN A 25 0.42 -5.21 -0.63
CA GLN A 25 0.38 -4.42 -1.85
C GLN A 25 1.74 -3.78 -2.16
N GLN A 26 2.04 -3.61 -3.44
CA GLN A 26 3.21 -2.89 -3.95
C GLN A 26 2.81 -2.03 -5.15
N GLY A 27 3.43 -0.86 -5.28
CA GLY A 27 3.27 0.00 -6.45
C GLY A 27 3.78 1.41 -6.18
N PHE A 28 3.77 2.25 -7.22
CA PHE A 28 4.27 3.62 -7.15
C PHE A 28 3.48 4.50 -6.19
N TYR A 29 2.24 4.12 -5.86
CA TYR A 29 1.51 4.72 -4.77
C TYR A 29 2.34 4.68 -3.50
N PHE A 30 2.86 3.52 -3.10
CA PHE A 30 3.63 3.34 -1.87
C PHE A 30 5.05 3.85 -2.01
N ALA A 31 5.79 3.35 -2.99
CA ALA A 31 7.18 3.72 -3.25
C ALA A 31 7.58 3.40 -4.69
N LYS A 32 8.35 4.30 -5.31
CA LYS A 32 9.06 4.00 -6.56
C LYS A 32 10.33 3.18 -6.25
N PRO A 33 10.76 2.29 -7.16
CA PRO A 33 12.05 1.61 -7.06
C PRO A 33 13.20 2.61 -6.89
N ARG A 34 14.19 2.23 -6.07
CA ARG A 34 15.41 3.01 -5.81
C ARG A 34 16.60 2.12 -6.12
N VAL A 35 17.55 2.63 -6.90
CA VAL A 35 18.77 1.89 -7.26
C VAL A 35 19.67 1.79 -6.03
N ASN A 36 20.07 0.56 -5.66
CA ASN A 36 20.98 0.26 -4.55
C ASN A 36 20.59 0.89 -3.20
N ALA A 37 19.29 1.09 -2.96
CA ALA A 37 18.80 1.71 -1.74
C ALA A 37 17.39 1.22 -1.38
N LEU A 38 17.05 1.32 -0.10
CA LEU A 38 15.67 1.21 0.36
C LEU A 38 14.94 2.54 0.13
N SER A 39 13.61 2.47 0.04
CA SER A 39 12.78 3.68 -0.05
C SER A 39 12.75 4.43 1.29
N VAL A 40 12.05 5.57 1.31
CA VAL A 40 11.75 6.32 2.53
C VAL A 40 10.92 5.47 3.49
N ASP A 41 10.99 5.78 4.78
CA ASP A 41 10.13 5.14 5.78
C ASP A 41 8.65 5.41 5.46
N LEU A 42 7.89 4.33 5.29
CA LEU A 42 6.46 4.36 4.97
C LEU A 42 5.57 4.20 6.22
N THR A 43 6.15 4.01 7.41
CA THR A 43 5.42 3.63 8.63
C THR A 43 4.25 4.55 8.92
N ALA A 44 4.46 5.88 8.94
CA ALA A 44 3.40 6.85 9.22
C ALA A 44 2.27 6.78 8.18
N ARG A 45 2.62 6.63 6.90
CA ARG A 45 1.65 6.56 5.80
C ARG A 45 0.83 5.27 5.85
N LEU A 46 1.47 4.13 6.09
CA LEU A 46 0.80 2.84 6.22
C LEU A 46 -0.09 2.79 7.47
N GLN A 47 0.31 3.46 8.56
CA GLN A 47 -0.53 3.65 9.74
C GLN A 47 -1.79 4.47 9.42
N ALA A 48 -1.65 5.59 8.70
CA ALA A 48 -2.78 6.41 8.28
C ALA A 48 -3.75 5.65 7.37
N LEU A 49 -3.24 4.95 6.33
CA LEU A 49 -4.06 4.15 5.43
C LEU A 49 -4.82 3.04 6.17
N ARG A 50 -4.17 2.38 7.13
CA ARG A 50 -4.79 1.36 7.97
C ARG A 50 -5.84 1.94 8.91
N HIS A 51 -5.65 3.16 9.40
CA HIS A 51 -6.65 3.83 10.22
C HIS A 51 -7.88 4.17 9.37
N GLU A 52 -7.69 4.76 8.19
CA GLU A 52 -8.77 5.07 7.26
C GLU A 52 -9.56 3.84 6.83
N PHE A 53 -8.87 2.74 6.48
CA PHE A 53 -9.50 1.46 6.19
C PHE A 53 -10.43 0.98 7.33
N LYS A 54 -10.07 1.22 8.59
CA LYS A 54 -10.88 0.79 9.76
C LYS A 54 -12.07 1.70 10.05
N MET A 55 -12.02 2.96 9.62
CA MET A 55 -13.06 3.96 9.89
C MET A 55 -14.15 4.00 8.81
N ALA A 56 -13.95 3.29 7.70
CA ALA A 56 -14.88 3.18 6.57
C ALA A 56 -15.59 1.83 6.57
#